data_AF-A0A7S4LCN3-F1
#
_entry.id   AF-A0A7S4LCN3-F1
#
_cell.length_a   1.000
_cell.length_b   1.000
_cell.length_c   1.000
_cell.angle_alpha   90.00
_cell.angle_beta   90.00
_cell.angle_gamma   90.00
#
_symmetry.space_group_name_H-M   'P 1'
#
loop_
_entity.id
_entity.type
_entity.pdbx_description
1 polymer ?
#
loop_
_entity_poly.entity_id
_entity_poly.type
_entity_poly.pdbx_seq_one_letter_code
_entity_poly.pdbx_strand_id
1 'polypeptide(L)'
;GAHALAALKDCPRLQILNLDLRANAVGDNGAHALAQLKNSPSLHTLNLDLRANSIGDSGARALADLKDAQSLHALNVDLRANAVVVSGPMQYLRPSRERSGAQWQH
;
A
#
# COMPACT_ATOMS: atom_id res chain seq x y z
N GLY A 1 -11.70 -11.67 0.38
CA GLY A 1 -12.87 -10.77 0.34
C GLY A 1 -12.77 -9.71 1.42
N ALA A 2 -13.39 -8.55 1.24
CA ALA A 2 -13.23 -7.35 2.09
C ALA A 2 -13.36 -7.58 3.62
N HIS A 3 -14.09 -8.61 4.05
CA HIS A 3 -14.21 -9.01 5.46
C HIS A 3 -12.88 -9.42 6.11
N ALA A 4 -11.96 -10.04 5.36
CA ALA A 4 -10.64 -10.44 5.89
C ALA A 4 -9.75 -9.20 6.15
N LEU A 5 -9.85 -8.17 5.31
CA LEU A 5 -9.09 -6.93 5.50
C LEU A 5 -9.60 -6.10 6.68
N ALA A 6 -10.92 -6.12 6.93
CA ALA A 6 -11.50 -5.51 8.12
C ALA A 6 -11.02 -6.20 9.41
N ALA A 7 -10.92 -7.54 9.42
CA ALA A 7 -10.40 -8.27 10.56
C ALA A 7 -8.92 -7.96 10.84
N LEU A 8 -8.11 -7.72 9.79
CA LEU A 8 -6.70 -7.34 9.93
C LEU A 8 -6.53 -5.93 10.52
N LYS A 9 -7.44 -5.00 10.20
CA LYS A 9 -7.47 -3.65 10.81
C LYS A 9 -7.65 -3.72 12.32
N ASP A 10 -8.51 -4.62 12.79
CA ASP A 10 -8.88 -4.72 14.21
C ASP A 10 -7.96 -5.67 15.00
N CYS A 11 -6.81 -6.07 14.44
CA CYS A 11 -5.82 -6.90 15.12
C CYS A 11 -4.78 -6.02 15.86
N PRO A 12 -4.91 -5.79 17.18
CA PRO A 12 -4.06 -4.85 17.93
C PRO A 12 -2.58 -5.27 18.03
N ARG A 13 -2.26 -6.50 17.63
CA ARG A 13 -0.90 -7.06 17.68
C ARG A 13 -0.25 -7.23 16.30
N LEU A 14 -0.97 -7.00 15.22
CA LEU A 14 -0.43 -7.20 13.88
C LEU A 14 0.40 -5.98 13.46
N GLN A 15 1.72 -6.09 13.64
CA GLN A 15 2.66 -5.01 13.35
C GLN A 15 3.26 -5.07 11.95
N ILE A 16 3.34 -6.27 11.37
CA ILE A 16 3.96 -6.52 10.07
C ILE A 16 2.98 -7.34 9.24
N LEU A 17 2.71 -6.89 8.03
CA LEU A 17 1.88 -7.60 7.07
C LEU A 17 2.58 -7.68 5.72
N ASN A 18 2.85 -8.90 5.28
CA ASN A 18 3.41 -9.20 3.98
C ASN A 18 2.35 -9.95 3.17
N LEU A 19 1.92 -9.38 2.04
CA LEU A 19 0.96 -9.99 1.14
C LEU A 19 1.57 -10.15 -0.25
N ASP A 20 1.74 -11.41 -0.66
CA ASP A 20 1.99 -11.75 -2.05
C ASP A 20 0.64 -12.01 -2.73
N LEU A 21 0.24 -11.06 -3.57
CA LEU A 21 -0.98 -11.12 -4.34
C LEU A 21 -0.69 -11.11 -5.84
N ARG A 22 0.52 -11.46 -6.27
CA ARG A 22 0.89 -11.49 -7.68
C ARG A 22 -0.08 -12.34 -8.51
N ALA A 23 -0.52 -11.83 -9.66
CA ALA A 23 -1.37 -12.53 -10.62
C ALA A 23 -2.70 -13.05 -10.07
N ASN A 24 -3.32 -12.32 -9.11
CA ASN A 24 -4.61 -12.67 -8.50
C ASN A 24 -5.80 -11.83 -9.01
N ALA A 25 -5.62 -11.08 -10.11
CA ALA A 25 -6.64 -10.21 -10.68
C ALA A 25 -7.29 -9.26 -9.62
N VAL A 26 -6.46 -8.71 -8.71
CA VAL A 26 -6.92 -7.80 -7.64
C VAL A 26 -7.73 -6.62 -8.22
N GLY A 27 -7.27 -6.04 -9.33
CA GLY A 27 -7.90 -4.89 -9.99
C GLY A 27 -8.00 -3.65 -9.09
N ASP A 28 -8.66 -2.61 -9.61
CA ASP A 28 -8.83 -1.34 -8.88
C ASP A 28 -9.66 -1.50 -7.60
N ASN A 29 -10.70 -2.32 -7.62
CA ASN A 29 -11.55 -2.56 -6.45
C ASN A 29 -10.79 -3.25 -5.31
N GLY A 30 -9.93 -4.22 -5.64
CA GLY A 30 -9.08 -4.86 -4.65
C GLY A 30 -8.01 -3.92 -4.10
N ALA A 31 -7.45 -3.04 -4.95
CA ALA A 31 -6.52 -2.01 -4.51
C ALA A 31 -7.17 -1.01 -3.52
N HIS A 32 -8.43 -0.62 -3.74
CA HIS A 32 -9.20 0.19 -2.80
C HIS A 32 -9.45 -0.52 -1.47
N ALA A 33 -9.72 -1.83 -1.51
CA ALA A 33 -9.86 -2.62 -0.30
C ALA A 33 -8.55 -2.69 0.49
N LEU A 34 -7.41 -2.85 -0.19
CA LEU A 34 -6.08 -2.84 0.44
C LEU A 34 -5.73 -1.47 1.04
N ALA A 35 -6.15 -0.37 0.39
CA ALA A 35 -5.96 0.98 0.90
C ALA A 35 -6.61 1.23 2.28
N GLN A 36 -7.62 0.43 2.67
CA GLN A 36 -8.26 0.52 3.99
C GLN A 36 -7.32 0.13 5.14
N LEU A 37 -6.21 -0.56 4.85
CA LEU A 37 -5.19 -0.91 5.84
C LEU A 37 -4.54 0.33 6.48
N LYS A 38 -4.65 1.53 5.88
CA LYS A 38 -4.21 2.79 6.48
C LYS A 38 -4.84 3.10 7.84
N ASN A 39 -6.00 2.51 8.12
CA ASN A 39 -6.75 2.69 9.35
C ASN A 39 -6.36 1.69 10.46
N SER A 40 -5.34 0.86 10.24
CA SER A 40 -4.90 -0.16 11.21
C SER A 40 -3.98 0.50 12.25
N PRO A 41 -4.38 0.63 13.53
CA PRO A 41 -3.63 1.41 14.52
C PRO A 41 -2.30 0.77 14.92
N SER A 42 -2.15 -0.54 14.72
CA SER A 42 -1.03 -1.37 15.16
C SER A 42 -0.04 -1.72 14.04
N LEU A 43 -0.37 -1.46 12.78
CA LEU A 43 0.40 -1.91 11.62
C LEU A 43 1.55 -0.94 11.34
N HIS A 44 2.78 -1.39 11.51
CA HIS A 44 3.99 -0.59 11.32
C HIS A 44 4.68 -0.85 9.98
N THR A 45 4.58 -2.06 9.46
CA THR A 45 5.20 -2.46 8.19
C THR A 45 4.19 -3.13 7.28
N LEU A 46 4.10 -2.66 6.05
CA LEU A 46 3.23 -3.23 5.01
C LEU A 46 4.02 -3.46 3.73
N ASN A 47 4.12 -4.73 3.33
CA ASN A 47 4.72 -5.13 2.05
C ASN A 47 3.66 -5.79 1.16
N LEU A 48 3.43 -5.22 -0.02
CA LEU A 48 2.43 -5.68 -0.99
C LEU A 48 3.11 -6.01 -2.32
N ASP A 49 3.12 -7.27 -2.72
CA ASP A 49 3.44 -7.67 -4.09
C ASP A 49 2.14 -7.77 -4.89
N LEU A 50 1.90 -6.77 -5.74
CA LEU A 50 0.70 -6.65 -6.55
C LEU A 50 1.00 -6.81 -8.02
N ARG A 51 2.08 -7.48 -8.41
CA ARG A 51 2.45 -7.63 -9.81
C ARG A 51 1.38 -8.37 -10.62
N ALA A 52 1.17 -7.97 -11.88
CA ALA A 52 0.25 -8.66 -12.80
C ALA A 52 -1.21 -8.77 -12.31
N ASN A 53 -1.76 -7.71 -11.70
CA ASN A 53 -3.11 -7.72 -11.11
C ASN A 53 -4.14 -6.84 -11.83
N SER A 54 -3.84 -6.34 -13.02
CA SER A 54 -4.72 -5.44 -13.77
C SER A 54 -5.17 -4.20 -12.98
N ILE A 55 -4.31 -3.69 -12.09
CA ILE A 55 -4.54 -2.44 -11.36
C ILE A 55 -4.28 -1.26 -12.31
N GLY A 56 -5.23 -0.34 -12.40
CA GLY A 56 -5.12 0.91 -13.16
C GLY A 56 -4.79 2.10 -12.27
N ASP A 57 -4.91 3.30 -12.83
CA ASP A 57 -4.55 4.55 -12.15
C ASP A 57 -5.40 4.82 -10.90
N SER A 58 -6.66 4.42 -10.93
CA SER A 58 -7.60 4.57 -9.81
C SER A 58 -7.15 3.73 -8.61
N GLY A 59 -6.85 2.44 -8.83
CA GLY A 59 -6.33 1.56 -7.79
C GLY A 59 -4.94 1.99 -7.29
N ALA A 60 -4.06 2.44 -8.18
CA ALA A 60 -2.75 2.95 -7.81
C ALA A 60 -2.85 4.21 -6.92
N ARG A 61 -3.77 5.14 -7.24
CA ARG A 61 -4.03 6.32 -6.40
C ARG A 61 -4.59 5.94 -5.04
N ALA A 62 -5.50 4.96 -4.96
CA ALA A 62 -5.98 4.46 -3.68
C ALA A 62 -4.87 3.85 -2.83
N LEU A 63 -3.96 3.07 -3.42
CA LEU A 63 -2.80 2.53 -2.69
C LEU A 63 -1.83 3.64 -2.25
N ALA A 64 -1.74 4.74 -2.99
CA ALA A 64 -0.90 5.87 -2.60
C ALA A 64 -1.38 6.53 -1.28
N ASP A 65 -2.67 6.43 -0.92
CA ASP A 65 -3.17 6.90 0.38
C ASP A 65 -2.59 6.14 1.58
N LEU A 66 -2.03 4.94 1.37
CA LEU A 66 -1.40 4.17 2.44
C LEU A 66 -0.21 4.93 3.06
N LYS A 67 0.41 5.86 2.32
CA LYS A 67 1.49 6.71 2.83
C LYS A 67 1.04 7.66 3.96
N ASP A 68 -0.26 7.94 4.04
CA ASP A 68 -0.84 8.85 5.03
C ASP A 68 -1.28 8.11 6.31
N ALA A 69 -1.06 6.78 6.36
CA ALA A 69 -1.31 5.99 7.56
C ALA A 69 -0.36 6.42 8.69
N GLN A 70 -0.92 6.81 9.84
CA GLN A 70 -0.13 7.34 10.96
C GLN A 70 0.76 6.28 11.64
N SER A 71 0.33 5.02 11.60
CA SER A 71 1.02 3.88 12.20
C SER A 71 2.09 3.26 11.30
N LEU A 72 2.00 3.42 9.98
CA LEU A 72 2.96 2.82 9.04
C LEU A 72 4.28 3.61 9.06
N HIS A 73 5.36 2.89 9.37
CA HIS A 73 6.73 3.37 9.31
C HIS A 73 7.44 2.86 8.05
N ALA A 74 7.01 1.71 7.54
CA ALA A 74 7.53 1.09 6.32
C ALA A 74 6.38 0.66 5.41
N LEU A 75 6.41 1.13 4.16
CA LEU A 75 5.46 0.77 3.11
C LEU A 75 6.23 0.40 1.84
N ASN A 76 6.05 -0.83 1.36
CA ASN A 76 6.58 -1.29 0.09
C ASN A 76 5.45 -1.85 -0.77
N VAL A 77 5.31 -1.34 -1.99
CA VAL A 77 4.25 -1.76 -2.92
C VAL A 77 4.85 -1.98 -4.30
N ASP A 78 4.76 -3.20 -4.82
CA ASP A 78 5.21 -3.56 -6.17
C ASP A 78 4.01 -3.64 -7.12
N LEU A 79 3.88 -2.64 -8.01
CA LEU A 79 2.84 -2.56 -9.02
C LEU A 79 3.32 -2.93 -10.43
N ARG A 80 4.49 -3.56 -10.59
CA ARG A 80 5.00 -3.91 -11.94
C ARG A 80 4.02 -4.83 -12.69
N ALA A 81 4.03 -4.76 -14.02
CA ALA A 81 3.13 -5.54 -14.87
C ALA A 81 1.63 -5.33 -14.60
N ASN A 82 1.23 -4.16 -14.10
CA ASN A 82 -0.18 -3.75 -14.02
C ASN A 82 -0.56 -2.79 -15.16
N ALA A 83 -1.85 -2.49 -15.27
CA ALA A 83 -2.44 -1.61 -16.27
C ALA A 83 -2.38 -0.12 -15.87
N VAL A 84 -1.51 0.26 -14.92
CA VAL A 84 -1.30 1.66 -14.53
C VAL A 84 -0.82 2.39 -15.78
N VAL A 85 -1.70 3.20 -16.36
CA VAL A 85 -1.43 3.86 -17.63
C VAL A 85 -0.43 4.96 -17.32
N VAL A 86 0.71 4.91 -17.99
CA VAL A 86 1.78 5.91 -17.87
C VAL A 86 1.34 7.21 -18.60
N SER A 87 0.26 7.85 -18.14
CA SER A 87 -0.25 9.11 -18.70
C SER A 87 -0.52 10.21 -17.67
N GLY A 88 0.04 10.11 -16.46
CA GLY A 88 0.09 11.18 -15.45
C GLY A 88 1.47 11.26 -14.80
N PRO A 89 1.92 12.44 -14.33
CA PRO A 89 3.32 12.68 -13.99
C PRO A 89 3.81 11.69 -12.93
N MET A 90 4.84 10.93 -13.30
CA MET A 90 5.51 9.93 -12.48
C MET A 90 6.00 10.51 -11.15
N GLN A 91 5.21 10.45 -10.07
CA GLN A 91 5.70 10.66 -8.70
C GLN A 91 4.99 9.86 -7.60
N TYR A 92 4.08 8.93 -7.91
CA TYR A 92 3.23 8.37 -6.85
C TYR A 92 3.92 7.40 -5.88
N LEU A 93 5.01 6.73 -6.27
CA LEU A 93 5.71 5.79 -5.39
C LEU A 93 7.24 5.87 -5.57
N ARG A 94 7.89 6.73 -4.78
CA ARG A 94 9.24 6.47 -4.29
C ARG A 94 9.15 6.08 -2.81
N PRO A 95 9.24 4.79 -2.45
CA PRO A 95 9.41 4.42 -1.06
C PRO A 95 10.87 4.66 -0.67
N SER A 96 11.06 5.45 0.39
CA SER A 96 12.17 5.43 1.35
C SER A 96 12.10 6.71 2.19
N ARG A 97 11.19 6.74 3.17
CA ARG A 97 11.40 7.58 4.36
C ARG A 97 11.62 6.64 5.53
N GLU A 98 12.88 6.29 5.76
CA GLU A 98 13.30 6.01 7.13
C GLU A 98 12.99 7.29 7.93
N ARG A 99 11.94 7.25 8.76
CA ARG A 99 11.80 8.20 9.87
C ARG A 99 12.80 7.78 10.96
N SER A 100 14.09 7.84 10.64
CA SER A 100 15.15 7.95 11.62
C SER A 100 15.60 9.41 11.58
N GLY A 101 15.65 10.06 12.73
CA GLY A 101 15.84 11.49 12.86
C GLY A 101 17.06 12.01 12.07
N ALA A 102 16.83 12.96 11.19
CA ALA A 102 17.88 13.81 10.66
C ALA A 102 17.30 15.22 10.47
N GLN A 103 17.92 16.16 11.16
CA GLN A 103 17.67 17.60 11.09
C GLN A 103 17.80 18.08 9.65
N TRP A 104 16.85 18.89 9.19
CA TRP A 104 17.01 19.67 7.97
C TRP A 104 17.70 20.98 8.33
N GLN A 105 19.01 21.06 8.07
CA GLN A 105 19.66 22.35 7.87
C GLN A 105 20.02 22.49 6.38
N HIS A 106 19.64 23.66 5.87
CA HIS A 106 19.91 24.29 4.57
C HIS A 106 19.19 23.74 3.34
#